data_AF-A0A956C8U1-F1
#
_entry.id   AF-A0A956C8U1-F1
#
_cell.length_a   1.000
_cell.length_b   1.000
_cell.length_c   1.000
_cell.angle_alpha   90.00
_cell.angle_beta   90.00
_cell.angle_gamma   90.00
#
_symmetry.space_group_name_H-M   'P 1'
#
loop_
_entity.id
_entity.type
_entity.pdbx_description
1 polymer ?
#
loop_
_entity_poly.entity_id
_entity_poly.type
_entity_poly.pdbx_seq_one_letter_code
_entity_poly.pdbx_strand_id
1 'polypeptide(L)'
;MEETQKEAKSLSGASLLLRLFWMMGGQLALLGSLAIIVRDDPAFHSAVSIGFWVVLGLMILARYLDVTKYGGAKADGETRATLADVKKFAMGGVGLGGAFWLV
;
A
#
# COMPACT_ATOMS: atom_id res chain seq x y z
N MET A 1 -24.41 4.94 -31.41
CA MET A 1 -24.14 4.20 -30.15
C MET A 1 -22.72 3.61 -30.17
N GLU A 2 -21.74 4.37 -30.67
CA GLU A 2 -20.34 3.92 -30.80
C GLU A 2 -19.35 4.73 -29.96
N GLU A 3 -19.80 5.85 -29.35
CA GLU A 3 -18.93 6.72 -28.55
C GLU A 3 -18.79 6.29 -27.09
N THR A 4 -19.66 5.44 -26.56
CA THR A 4 -19.58 4.97 -25.16
C THR A 4 -18.60 3.82 -24.94
N GLN A 5 -18.04 3.23 -26.01
CA GLN A 5 -17.18 2.05 -25.93
C GLN A 5 -15.67 2.36 -25.88
N LYS A 6 -15.23 3.60 -26.13
CA LYS A 6 -13.80 3.96 -26.15
C LYS A 6 -13.16 4.07 -24.76
N GLU A 7 -13.95 4.11 -23.69
CA GLU A 7 -13.45 4.39 -22.34
C GLU A 7 -13.44 3.18 -21.39
N ALA A 8 -13.79 1.99 -21.86
CA ALA A 8 -13.51 0.75 -21.13
C ALA A 8 -12.01 0.43 -21.27
N LYS A 9 -11.16 1.22 -20.61
CA LYS A 9 -9.73 0.91 -20.45
C LYS A 9 -9.66 -0.42 -19.71
N SER A 10 -9.52 -1.50 -20.47
CA SER A 10 -9.39 -2.88 -20.01
C SER A 10 -8.71 -2.93 -18.64
N LEU A 11 -9.50 -3.25 -17.60
CA LEU A 11 -8.97 -3.62 -16.31
C LEU A 11 -8.21 -4.93 -16.52
N SER A 12 -6.92 -4.82 -16.81
CA SER A 12 -6.01 -5.96 -16.80
C SER A 12 -6.11 -6.62 -15.43
N GLY A 13 -6.32 -7.94 -15.35
CA GLY A 13 -6.44 -8.66 -14.06
C GLY A 13 -5.28 -8.37 -13.09
N ALA A 14 -4.11 -8.02 -13.62
CA ALA A 14 -2.96 -7.57 -12.82
C ALA A 14 -3.22 -6.26 -12.04
N SER A 15 -3.95 -5.28 -12.60
CA SER A 15 -4.27 -4.03 -11.90
C SER A 15 -5.28 -4.26 -10.78
N LEU A 16 -6.23 -5.18 -10.98
CA LEU A 16 -7.19 -5.58 -9.96
C LEU A 16 -6.51 -6.30 -8.79
N LEU A 17 -5.63 -7.27 -9.08
CA LEU A 17 -4.86 -7.98 -8.06
C LEU A 17 -3.96 -7.04 -7.27
N LEU A 18 -3.30 -6.09 -7.95
CA LEU A 18 -2.44 -5.10 -7.29
C LEU A 18 -3.24 -4.19 -6.35
N ARG A 19 -4.46 -3.78 -6.76
CA ARG A 19 -5.38 -3.01 -5.91
C ARG A 19 -5.86 -3.80 -4.71
N LEU A 20 -6.26 -5.06 -4.89
CA LEU A 20 -6.68 -5.93 -3.79
C LEU A 20 -5.54 -6.20 -2.81
N PHE A 21 -4.33 -6.46 -3.32
CA PHE A 21 -3.13 -6.61 -2.51
C PHE A 21 -2.87 -5.35 -1.69
N TRP A 22 -2.92 -4.17 -2.30
CA TRP A 22 -2.68 -2.92 -1.59
C TRP A 22 -3.77 -2.56 -0.57
N MET A 23 -5.05 -2.70 -0.93
CA MET A 23 -6.18 -2.29 -0.07
C MET A 23 -6.44 -3.25 1.08
N MET A 24 -6.32 -4.56 0.85
CA MET A 24 -6.63 -5.58 1.85
C MET A 24 -5.38 -6.31 2.33
N GLY A 25 -4.61 -6.90 1.42
CA GLY A 25 -3.50 -7.79 1.78
C GLY A 25 -2.44 -7.08 2.62
N GLY A 26 -1.97 -5.94 2.13
CA GLY A 26 -0.96 -5.14 2.78
C GLY A 26 -1.45 -4.48 4.07
N GLN A 27 -2.66 -3.94 4.09
CA GLN A 27 -3.23 -3.32 5.28
C GLN A 27 -3.43 -4.33 6.42
N LEU A 28 -3.92 -5.53 6.11
CA LEU A 28 -4.07 -6.61 7.10
C LEU A 28 -2.72 -7.10 7.61
N ALA A 29 -1.72 -7.23 6.73
CA ALA A 29 -0.38 -7.62 7.12
C ALA A 29 0.28 -6.56 8.03
N LEU A 30 0.11 -5.27 7.74
CA LEU A 30 0.59 -4.18 8.61
C LEU A 30 -0.08 -4.18 9.98
N LEU A 31 -1.41 -4.28 10.02
CA LEU A 31 -2.17 -4.30 11.27
C LEU A 31 -1.84 -5.54 12.12
N GLY A 32 -1.74 -6.71 11.50
CA GLY A 32 -1.36 -7.95 12.19
C GLY A 32 0.06 -7.89 12.75
N SER A 33 1.01 -7.37 11.97
CA SER A 33 2.40 -7.18 12.43
C SER A 33 2.45 -6.20 13.60
N LEU A 34 1.75 -5.07 13.52
CA LEU A 34 1.69 -4.08 14.59
C LEU A 34 1.04 -4.65 15.86
N ALA A 35 -0.02 -5.46 15.73
CA ALA A 35 -0.68 -6.08 16.88
C ALA A 35 0.23 -7.07 17.62
N ILE A 36 1.01 -7.86 16.88
CA ILE A 36 2.01 -8.78 17.48
C ILE A 36 3.11 -7.97 18.17
N ILE A 37 3.59 -6.93 17.50
CA ILE A 37 4.60 -6.02 18.02
C ILE A 37 4.17 -5.37 19.34
N VAL A 38 2.95 -4.81 19.40
CA VAL A 38 2.42 -4.16 20.61
C VAL A 38 2.21 -5.17 21.74
N ARG A 39 1.90 -6.43 21.42
CA ARG A 39 1.63 -7.47 22.41
C ARG A 39 2.91 -8.04 23.03
N ASP A 40 3.91 -8.34 22.20
CA ASP A 40 5.07 -9.13 22.60
C ASP A 40 6.35 -8.30 22.76
N ASP A 41 6.27 -6.98 22.54
CA ASP A 41 7.38 -6.01 22.62
C ASP A 41 8.70 -6.50 21.98
N PRO A 42 8.65 -6.96 20.70
CA PRO A 42 9.82 -7.54 20.07
C PRO A 42 10.83 -6.44 19.70
N ALA A 43 12.08 -6.65 20.09
CA ALA A 43 13.19 -5.75 19.74
C ALA A 43 13.23 -5.42 18.23
N PHE A 44 13.80 -4.27 17.88
CA PHE A 44 13.92 -3.77 16.50
C PHE A 44 14.48 -4.80 15.50
N HIS A 45 15.39 -5.68 15.95
CA HIS A 45 16.03 -6.72 15.15
C HIS A 45 15.28 -8.06 15.12
N SER A 46 14.10 -8.14 15.73
CA SER A 46 13.25 -9.33 15.67
C SER A 46 12.83 -9.62 14.23
N ALA A 47 12.69 -10.90 13.90
CA ALA A 47 12.20 -11.34 12.60
C ALA A 47 10.83 -10.73 12.26
N VAL A 48 9.99 -10.47 13.26
CA VAL A 48 8.68 -9.82 13.10
C VAL A 48 8.85 -8.35 12.68
N SER A 49 9.76 -7.62 13.32
CA SER A 49 10.07 -6.22 13.02
C SER A 49 10.67 -6.06 11.63
N ILE A 50 11.57 -6.96 11.22
CA ILE A 50 12.10 -7.01 9.85
C ILE A 50 10.97 -7.31 8.85
N GLY A 51 10.11 -8.27 9.17
CA GLY A 51 8.93 -8.62 8.37
C GLY A 51 7.99 -7.43 8.16
N PHE A 52 7.72 -6.65 9.21
CA PHE A 52 6.92 -5.43 9.13
C PHE A 52 7.51 -4.42 8.12
N TRP A 53 8.81 -4.14 8.20
CA TRP A 53 9.47 -3.19 7.30
C TRP A 53 9.49 -3.68 5.84
N VAL A 54 9.67 -4.99 5.63
CA VAL A 54 9.62 -5.60 4.30
C VAL A 54 8.22 -5.49 3.70
N VAL A 55 7.18 -5.81 4.48
CA VAL A 55 5.78 -5.68 4.05
C VAL A 55 5.46 -4.22 3.72
N LEU A 56 5.87 -3.28 4.57
CA LEU A 56 5.68 -1.86 4.34
C LEU A 56 6.37 -1.40 3.04
N GLY A 57 7.61 -1.84 2.80
CA GLY A 57 8.34 -1.54 1.57
C GLY A 57 7.66 -2.10 0.32
N LEU A 58 7.25 -3.37 0.36
CA LEU A 58 6.52 -4.04 -0.73
C LEU A 58 5.19 -3.35 -1.03
N MET A 59 4.48 -2.94 0.01
CA MET A 59 3.28 -2.12 -0.12
C MET A 59 3.59 -0.84 -0.88
N ILE A 60 4.55 -0.03 -0.41
CA ILE A 60 4.89 1.26 -1.04
C ILE A 60 5.22 1.05 -2.52
N LEU A 61 5.98 -0.01 -2.85
CA LEU A 61 6.31 -0.36 -4.23
C LEU A 61 5.07 -0.77 -5.04
N ALA A 62 4.18 -1.58 -4.48
CA ALA A 62 2.92 -1.97 -5.13
C ALA A 62 2.06 -0.73 -5.45
N ARG A 63 1.96 0.23 -4.52
CA ARG A 63 1.24 1.48 -4.77
C ARG A 63 1.92 2.38 -5.79
N TYR A 64 3.25 2.42 -5.77
CA TYR A 64 4.01 3.13 -6.80
C TYR A 64 3.75 2.55 -8.19
N LEU A 65 3.74 1.22 -8.33
CA LEU A 65 3.43 0.54 -9.60
C LEU A 65 1.96 0.71 -10.01
N ASP A 66 1.01 0.69 -9.08
CA ASP A 66 -0.41 0.96 -9.35
C ASP A 66 -0.61 2.37 -9.92
N VAL A 67 0.04 3.38 -9.32
CA VAL A 67 -0.02 4.77 -9.79
C VAL A 67 0.69 4.95 -11.13
N THR A 68 1.91 4.42 -11.29
CA THR A 68 2.75 4.68 -12.48
C THR A 68 2.40 3.84 -13.70
N LYS A 69 2.12 2.53 -13.55
CA LYS A 69 1.80 1.64 -14.67
C LYS A 69 0.31 1.55 -14.96
N TYR A 70 -0.53 1.55 -13.92
CA TYR A 70 -1.96 1.28 -14.06
C TYR A 70 -2.83 2.54 -13.96
N GLY A 71 -2.21 3.70 -13.79
CA GLY A 71 -2.90 4.99 -13.77
C GLY A 71 -3.82 5.17 -12.56
N GLY A 72 -3.42 4.56 -11.42
CA GLY A 72 -4.03 4.55 -10.09
C GLY A 72 -5.33 5.34 -9.93
N ALA A 73 -6.40 4.68 -9.48
CA ALA A 73 -7.63 5.36 -9.08
C ALA A 73 -7.54 5.78 -7.61
N LYS A 74 -8.04 6.97 -7.27
CA LYS A 74 -8.44 7.27 -5.90
C LYS A 74 -9.76 6.55 -5.58
N ALA A 75 -10.08 6.46 -4.29
CA ALA A 75 -11.27 5.75 -3.81
C ALA A 75 -12.59 6.36 -4.32
N ASP A 76 -12.56 7.61 -4.81
CA ASP A 76 -13.69 8.30 -5.43
C ASP A 76 -13.96 7.86 -6.88
N GLY A 77 -13.06 7.12 -7.52
CA GLY A 77 -13.17 6.71 -8.92
C GLY A 77 -13.00 7.84 -9.94
N GLU A 78 -13.14 9.10 -9.53
CA GLU A 78 -13.07 10.29 -10.39
C GLU A 78 -11.66 10.87 -10.50
N THR A 79 -10.85 10.79 -9.44
CA THR A 79 -9.50 11.35 -9.47
C THR A 79 -8.41 10.30 -9.64
N ARG A 80 -7.42 10.62 -10.47
CA ARG A 80 -6.20 9.81 -10.61
C ARG A 80 -5.30 10.04 -9.39
N ALA A 81 -4.86 8.93 -8.79
CA ALA A 81 -3.85 8.95 -7.74
C ALA A 81 -2.53 9.46 -8.32
N THR A 82 -1.86 10.31 -7.56
CA THR A 82 -0.60 10.97 -7.97
C THR A 82 0.57 10.41 -7.18
N LEU A 83 1.80 10.63 -7.67
CA LEU A 83 3.01 10.28 -6.93
C LEU A 83 3.10 10.98 -5.56
N ALA A 84 2.47 12.15 -5.40
CA ALA A 84 2.37 12.82 -4.12
C ALA A 84 1.56 12.01 -3.09
N ASP A 85 0.53 11.28 -3.53
CA ASP A 85 -0.26 10.40 -2.66
C ASP A 85 0.57 9.18 -2.21
N VAL A 86 1.40 8.63 -3.10
CA VAL A 86 2.34 7.55 -2.76
C VAL A 86 3.36 8.03 -1.72
N LYS A 87 3.92 9.23 -1.91
CA LYS A 87 4.88 9.83 -0.97
C LYS A 87 4.26 10.09 0.40
N LYS A 88 3.02 10.60 0.46
CA LYS A 88 2.29 10.79 1.72
C LYS A 88 2.06 9.48 2.46
N PHE A 89 1.66 8.43 1.75
CA PHE A 89 1.51 7.10 2.34
C PHE A 89 2.85 6.58 2.88
N ALA A 90 3.92 6.65 2.07
CA ALA A 90 5.23 6.18 2.47
C ALA A 90 5.76 6.92 3.70
N MET A 91 5.63 8.25 3.73
CA MET A 91 6.02 9.07 4.87
C MET A 91 5.20 8.74 6.12
N GLY A 92 3.89 8.56 6.00
CA GLY A 92 3.04 8.17 7.13
C GLY A 92 3.44 6.82 7.70
N GLY A 93 3.60 5.82 6.83
CA GLY A 93 3.99 4.47 7.25
C GLY A 93 5.37 4.41 7.88
N VAL A 94 6.38 5.02 7.25
CA VAL A 94 7.76 5.04 7.77
C VAL A 94 7.85 5.90 9.03
N GLY A 95 7.16 7.03 9.08
CA GLY A 95 7.16 7.92 10.24
C GLY A 95 6.51 7.28 11.46
N LEU A 96 5.31 6.70 11.31
CA LEU A 96 4.63 6.01 12.40
C LEU A 96 5.38 4.76 12.85
N GLY A 97 5.86 3.94 11.90
CA GLY A 97 6.64 2.74 12.21
C GLY A 97 7.98 3.06 12.88
N GLY A 98 8.64 4.13 12.45
CA GLY A 98 9.89 4.60 13.07
C GLY A 98 9.68 5.18 14.46
N ALA A 99 8.64 6.02 14.65
CA ALA A 99 8.31 6.60 15.95
C ALA A 99 7.98 5.53 16.99
N PHE A 100 7.32 4.44 16.58
CA PHE A 100 7.01 3.32 17.46
C PHE A 100 8.28 2.66 18.08
N TRP A 101 9.42 2.71 17.38
CA TRP A 101 10.71 2.18 17.84
C TRP A 101 11.62 3.19 18.53
N LEU A 102 11.15 4.43 18.71
CA LEU A 102 11.87 5.47 19.46
C LEU A 102 11.33 5.66 20.88
N VAL A 103 10.24 4.98 21.23
CA VAL A 103 9.61 4.95 22.56
C VAL A 103 10.06 3.69 23.28
#